data_AF-A0A9Q1E5A4-F1
#
_entry.id   AF-A0A9Q1E5A4-F1
#
_cell.length_a   1.000
_cell.length_b   1.000
_cell.length_c   1.000
_cell.angle_alpha   90.00
_cell.angle_beta   90.00
_cell.angle_gamma   90.00
#
_symmetry.space_group_name_H-M   'P 1'
#
loop_
_entity.id
_entity.type
_entity.pdbx_description
1 polymer ?
#
loop_
_entity_poly.entity_id
_entity_poly.type
_entity_poly.pdbx_seq_one_letter_code
_entity_poly.pdbx_strand_id
1 'polypeptide(L)'
;MDGSEQDEQPSVHPFAPARTPGAQLDFTMEYSPLELFQLTFSQSVVQTLCTNTNKKAQRRIDQGMKTPWSPLEPGELYRYFGVLISMGLVRCPETRDYWSRARCYSLPFPRTVFSRTRFEAISWALHISDPDTDGQNDALRGTDRYDRLFRLRPLIDEKSPTGKGLSHDDVIDLLTPYLGTGYQVYVDNWYTSTALFQELHGMRFGACGTCRENRKGYPVTKVNDMPRNAERVSVREYNKFMGGVDLSDALLKYYSIRRKTMKRYKALLFHFIDVAVVNGFLLHKELAAQKQRRPLTHKRFWEFSRASLHLVLFPVPPGLLLVVVLWVQLVDLVASQSLSVTLAQWIAPARRQQAGGDVFIALLMVSII
;
A
#
# COMPACT_ATOMS: atom_id res chain seq x y z
N MET A 1 21.08 -36.13 7.23
CA MET A 1 19.89 -36.99 7.33
C MET A 1 20.00 -37.98 6.19
N ASP A 2 20.37 -39.21 6.51
CA ASP A 2 20.14 -40.34 5.61
C ASP A 2 18.62 -40.59 5.65
N GLY A 3 17.94 -40.64 4.51
CA GLY A 3 16.47 -40.69 4.47
C GLY A 3 15.88 -42.05 4.92
N SER A 4 16.58 -42.76 5.80
CA SER A 4 16.14 -43.98 6.49
C SER A 4 15.33 -43.69 7.76
N GLU A 5 15.30 -42.45 8.24
CA GLU A 5 14.41 -42.03 9.34
C GLU A 5 12.95 -42.15 8.89
N GLN A 6 12.07 -42.72 9.72
CA GLN A 6 10.64 -42.77 9.43
C GLN A 6 10.05 -41.36 9.51
N ASP A 7 9.10 -41.06 8.61
CA ASP A 7 8.39 -39.79 8.64
C ASP A 7 7.54 -39.69 9.91
N GLU A 8 7.97 -38.88 10.87
CA GLU A 8 7.20 -38.59 12.08
C GLU A 8 6.37 -37.32 11.90
N GLN A 9 5.14 -37.34 12.41
CA GLN A 9 4.32 -36.13 12.45
C GLN A 9 4.95 -35.15 13.47
N PRO A 10 5.34 -33.93 13.05
CA PRO A 10 5.98 -32.99 13.96
C PRO A 10 5.01 -32.57 15.07
N SER A 11 5.53 -32.42 16.29
CA SER A 11 4.74 -31.94 17.42
C SER A 11 4.17 -30.56 17.12
N VAL A 12 2.84 -30.42 17.25
CA VAL A 12 2.17 -29.13 17.03
C VAL A 12 2.39 -28.25 18.26
N HIS A 13 3.05 -27.10 18.05
CA HIS A 13 3.24 -26.11 19.10
C HIS A 13 1.91 -25.40 19.41
N PRO A 14 1.55 -25.20 20.69
CA PRO A 14 0.37 -24.42 21.05
C PRO A 14 0.42 -23.01 20.45
N PHE A 15 -0.72 -22.54 19.96
CA PHE A 15 -0.83 -21.18 19.44
C PHE A 15 -0.75 -20.16 20.59
N ALA A 16 0.38 -19.45 20.68
CA ALA A 16 0.68 -18.48 21.73
C ALA A 16 1.30 -17.22 21.12
N PRO A 17 0.47 -16.40 20.44
CA PRO A 17 0.94 -15.22 19.74
C PRO A 17 1.33 -14.12 20.74
N ALA A 18 2.32 -13.29 20.38
CA ALA A 18 2.77 -12.19 21.24
C ALA A 18 1.73 -11.07 21.39
N ARG A 19 0.79 -11.01 20.46
CA ARG A 19 -0.35 -10.07 20.42
C ARG A 19 -1.56 -10.75 19.81
N THR A 20 -2.75 -10.19 20.00
CA THR A 20 -3.95 -10.65 19.32
C THR A 20 -3.73 -10.67 17.80
N PRO A 21 -3.93 -11.79 17.10
CA PRO A 21 -3.73 -11.85 15.65
C PRO A 21 -4.71 -10.94 14.90
N GLY A 22 -4.27 -10.36 13.78
CA GLY A 22 -5.09 -9.49 12.93
C GLY A 22 -4.72 -8.02 13.00
N ALA A 23 -5.59 -7.15 12.48
CA ALA A 23 -5.36 -5.71 12.46
C ALA A 23 -5.35 -5.13 13.89
N GLN A 24 -4.30 -4.38 14.22
CA GLN A 24 -4.13 -3.73 15.52
C GLN A 24 -4.70 -2.31 15.50
N LEU A 25 -5.96 -2.16 15.09
CA LEU A 25 -6.64 -0.87 15.02
C LEU A 25 -7.60 -0.72 16.20
N ASP A 26 -7.88 0.52 16.56
CA ASP A 26 -9.01 0.81 17.46
C ASP A 26 -10.31 0.74 16.65
N PHE A 27 -10.96 -0.42 16.70
CA PHE A 27 -12.20 -0.67 15.98
C PHE A 27 -13.39 0.22 16.42
N THR A 28 -13.25 0.98 17.51
CA THR A 28 -14.25 1.97 17.93
C THR A 28 -14.17 3.27 17.13
N MET A 29 -13.01 3.57 16.54
CA MET A 29 -12.79 4.79 15.76
C MET A 29 -13.24 4.64 14.30
N GLU A 30 -13.52 5.75 13.64
CA GLU A 30 -13.63 5.82 12.18
C GLU A 30 -12.29 6.27 11.60
N TYR A 31 -11.83 5.57 10.57
CA TYR A 31 -10.60 5.92 9.87
C TYR A 31 -10.92 6.32 8.44
N SER A 32 -10.45 7.50 8.05
CA SER A 32 -10.41 7.90 6.67
C SER A 32 -9.35 7.10 5.89
N PRO A 33 -9.47 6.99 4.55
CA PRO A 33 -8.43 6.37 3.73
C PRO A 33 -7.05 7.03 3.88
N LEU A 34 -7.00 8.32 4.22
CA LEU A 34 -5.76 9.03 4.52
C LEU A 34 -5.11 8.50 5.80
N GLU A 35 -5.87 8.36 6.89
CA GLU A 35 -5.33 7.87 8.17
C GLU A 35 -4.81 6.44 8.03
N LEU A 36 -5.53 5.59 7.29
CA LEU A 36 -5.07 4.23 6.99
C LEU A 36 -3.78 4.23 6.15
N PHE A 37 -3.64 5.16 5.20
CA PHE A 37 -2.39 5.33 4.43
C PHE A 37 -1.23 5.80 5.31
N GLN A 38 -1.51 6.73 6.25
CA GLN A 38 -0.52 7.29 7.18
C GLN A 38 0.03 6.28 8.19
N LEU A 39 -0.63 5.15 8.38
CA LEU A 39 -0.06 4.01 9.14
C LEU A 39 1.21 3.46 8.48
N THR A 40 1.30 3.53 7.14
CA THR A 40 2.48 3.06 6.38
C THR A 40 3.45 4.21 6.11
N PHE A 41 2.94 5.37 5.69
CA PHE A 41 3.72 6.59 5.52
C PHE A 41 3.50 7.52 6.71
N SER A 42 4.19 7.24 7.80
CA SER A 42 4.10 8.03 9.02
C SER A 42 4.62 9.46 8.80
N GLN A 43 4.27 10.35 9.73
CA GLN A 43 4.74 11.74 9.69
C GLN A 43 6.27 11.85 9.69
N SER A 44 6.99 10.98 10.40
CA SER A 44 8.46 10.97 10.43
C SER A 44 9.07 10.56 9.09
N VAL A 45 8.48 9.56 8.42
CA VAL A 45 8.89 9.14 7.08
C VAL A 45 8.68 10.26 6.09
N VAL A 46 7.50 10.89 6.09
CA VAL A 46 7.18 12.00 5.19
C VAL A 46 8.07 13.21 5.45
N GLN A 47 8.36 13.53 6.71
CA GLN A 47 9.30 14.59 7.06
C GLN A 47 10.70 14.31 6.51
N THR A 48 11.18 13.06 6.63
CA THR A 48 12.48 12.64 6.09
C THR A 48 12.52 12.79 4.57
N LEU A 49 11.46 12.37 3.86
CA LEU A 49 11.34 12.55 2.41
C LEU A 49 11.35 14.03 2.00
N CYS A 50 10.66 14.89 2.74
CA CYS A 50 10.67 16.34 2.51
C CYS A 50 12.08 16.93 2.67
N THR A 51 12.76 16.63 3.77
CA THR A 51 14.14 17.09 4.04
C THR A 51 15.08 16.69 2.91
N ASN A 52 15.07 15.41 2.54
CA ASN A 52 15.96 14.87 1.50
C ASN A 52 15.63 15.40 0.10
N THR A 53 14.34 15.58 -0.20
CA THR A 53 13.88 16.17 -1.46
C THR A 53 14.26 17.64 -1.56
N ASN A 54 14.13 18.42 -0.48
CA ASN A 54 14.55 19.83 -0.43
C ASN A 54 16.06 19.97 -0.64
N LYS A 55 16.85 19.14 0.04
CA LYS A 55 18.31 19.10 -0.15
C LYS A 55 18.70 18.73 -1.59
N LYS A 56 17.95 17.80 -2.21
CA LYS A 56 18.16 17.45 -3.62
C LYS A 56 17.77 18.57 -4.57
N ALA A 57 16.69 19.30 -4.28
CA ALA A 57 16.28 20.46 -5.04
C ALA A 57 17.34 21.56 -5.00
N GLN A 58 17.91 21.86 -3.82
CA GLN A 58 18.99 22.83 -3.68
C GLN A 58 20.19 22.48 -4.57
N ARG A 59 20.65 21.23 -4.54
CA ARG A 59 21.73 20.76 -5.44
C ARG A 59 21.40 20.96 -6.92
N ARG A 60 20.14 20.81 -7.32
CA ARG A 60 19.72 21.07 -8.71
C ARG A 60 19.73 22.56 -9.04
N ILE A 61 19.35 23.42 -8.10
CA ILE A 61 19.44 24.89 -8.22
C ILE A 61 20.90 25.28 -8.43
N ASP A 62 21.80 24.78 -7.59
CA ASP A 62 23.24 25.04 -7.70
C ASP A 62 23.82 24.54 -9.05
N GLN A 63 23.20 23.52 -9.64
CA GLN A 63 23.51 22.98 -10.98
C GLN A 63 22.77 23.71 -12.13
N GLY A 64 22.12 24.84 -11.86
CA GLY A 64 21.48 25.69 -12.88
C GLY A 64 20.02 25.38 -13.18
N MET A 65 19.27 24.76 -12.26
CA MET A 65 17.82 24.59 -12.40
C MET A 65 17.13 25.95 -12.49
N LYS A 66 16.47 26.20 -13.64
CA LYS A 66 15.75 27.46 -13.90
C LYS A 66 14.37 27.53 -13.25
N THR A 67 13.79 26.40 -12.88
CA THR A 67 12.46 26.34 -12.29
C THR A 67 12.51 26.84 -10.85
N PRO A 68 11.67 27.82 -10.45
CA PRO A 68 11.61 28.29 -9.06
C PRO A 68 11.29 27.15 -8.09
N TRP A 69 11.94 27.14 -6.94
CA TRP A 69 11.72 26.16 -5.88
C TRP A 69 11.32 26.85 -4.58
N SER A 70 10.17 26.45 -4.04
CA SER A 70 9.84 26.66 -2.64
C SER A 70 10.08 25.36 -1.86
N PRO A 71 10.54 25.42 -0.60
CA PRO A 71 10.65 24.24 0.26
C PRO A 71 9.36 23.42 0.27
N LEU A 72 9.53 22.11 0.11
CA LEU A 72 8.47 21.12 0.16
C LEU A 72 8.16 20.79 1.62
N GLU A 73 6.90 20.94 2.00
CA GLU A 73 6.39 20.63 3.35
C GLU A 73 5.60 19.30 3.36
N PRO A 74 5.47 18.62 4.52
CA PRO A 74 4.75 17.34 4.62
C PRO A 74 3.33 17.35 4.03
N GLY A 75 2.55 18.40 4.30
CA GLY A 75 1.20 18.55 3.75
C GLY A 75 1.17 18.74 2.22
N GLU A 76 2.24 19.30 1.65
CA GLU A 76 2.41 19.39 0.19
C GLU A 76 2.83 18.04 -0.41
N LEU A 77 3.68 17.27 0.28
CA LEU A 77 4.08 15.92 -0.15
C LEU A 77 2.89 14.94 -0.13
N TYR A 78 2.00 15.01 0.86
CA TYR A 78 0.74 14.25 0.84
C TYR A 78 -0.14 14.59 -0.37
N ARG A 79 -0.30 15.89 -0.68
CA ARG A 79 -1.00 16.34 -1.89
C ARG A 79 -0.36 15.80 -3.16
N TYR A 80 0.97 15.73 -3.20
CA TYR A 80 1.72 15.13 -4.31
C TYR A 80 1.40 13.63 -4.46
N PHE A 81 1.36 12.87 -3.35
CA PHE A 81 0.90 11.48 -3.37
C PHE A 81 -0.55 11.36 -3.84
N GLY A 82 -1.44 12.27 -3.46
CA GLY A 82 -2.83 12.30 -3.94
C GLY A 82 -2.93 12.45 -5.46
N VAL A 83 -2.11 13.32 -6.06
CA VAL A 83 -2.01 13.45 -7.52
C VAL A 83 -1.47 12.17 -8.15
N LEU A 84 -0.44 11.56 -7.57
CA LEU A 84 0.10 10.29 -8.06
C LEU A 84 -0.95 9.16 -8.04
N ILE A 85 -1.70 9.00 -6.95
CA ILE A 85 -2.80 8.03 -6.82
C ILE A 85 -3.87 8.28 -7.89
N SER A 86 -4.23 9.54 -8.13
CA SER A 86 -5.15 9.92 -9.22
C SER A 86 -4.61 9.54 -10.61
N MET A 87 -3.31 9.68 -10.82
CA MET A 87 -2.64 9.24 -12.06
C MET A 87 -2.58 7.71 -12.19
N GLY A 88 -2.63 6.97 -11.08
CA GLY A 88 -2.77 5.51 -11.08
C GLY A 88 -4.19 5.04 -11.43
N LEU A 89 -5.21 5.81 -11.04
CA LEU A 89 -6.61 5.59 -11.43
C LEU A 89 -6.89 5.89 -12.89
N VAL A 90 -6.40 7.02 -13.40
CA VAL A 90 -6.63 7.49 -14.77
C VAL A 90 -5.28 7.62 -15.46
N ARG A 91 -4.99 6.75 -16.43
CA ARG A 91 -3.73 6.75 -17.17
C ARG A 91 -3.84 7.62 -18.42
N CYS A 92 -3.09 8.72 -18.47
CA CYS A 92 -2.84 9.48 -19.70
C CYS A 92 -1.50 9.06 -20.32
N PRO A 93 -1.36 9.13 -21.66
CA PRO A 93 -0.13 8.77 -22.37
C PRO A 93 1.09 9.50 -21.82
N GLU A 94 0.98 10.81 -21.61
CA GLU A 94 2.06 11.64 -21.12
C GLU A 94 1.73 12.35 -19.81
N THR A 95 2.77 12.72 -19.05
CA THR A 95 2.58 13.46 -17.78
C THR A 95 1.94 14.82 -18.01
N ARG A 96 2.24 15.52 -19.12
CA ARG A 96 1.65 16.83 -19.41
C ARG A 96 0.14 16.79 -19.69
N ASP A 97 -0.37 15.64 -20.12
CA ASP A 97 -1.78 15.48 -20.49
C ASP A 97 -2.71 15.64 -19.28
N TYR A 98 -2.24 15.29 -18.08
CA TYR A 98 -2.97 15.50 -16.83
C TYR A 98 -3.28 16.97 -16.51
N TRP A 99 -2.52 17.89 -17.10
CA TRP A 99 -2.74 19.32 -17.01
C TRP A 99 -3.31 19.93 -18.29
N SER A 100 -3.64 19.10 -19.29
CA SER A 100 -4.20 19.56 -20.56
C SER A 100 -5.60 20.13 -20.38
N ARG A 101 -5.95 21.15 -21.19
CA ARG A 101 -7.32 21.68 -21.32
C ARG A 101 -8.07 21.08 -22.50
N ALA A 102 -7.43 20.20 -23.28
CA ALA A 102 -8.07 19.51 -24.38
C ALA A 102 -9.22 18.64 -23.85
N ARG A 103 -10.33 18.58 -24.59
CA ARG A 103 -11.57 17.91 -24.17
C ARG A 103 -11.36 16.45 -23.75
N CYS A 104 -10.46 15.73 -24.43
CA CYS A 104 -10.13 14.33 -24.16
C CYS A 104 -9.28 14.09 -22.90
N TYR A 105 -8.63 15.14 -22.36
CA TYR A 105 -7.74 15.05 -21.20
C TYR A 105 -8.04 16.13 -20.15
N SER A 106 -9.25 16.70 -20.15
CA SER A 106 -9.63 17.71 -19.16
C SER A 106 -9.90 17.04 -17.81
N LEU A 107 -8.83 16.89 -17.02
CA LEU A 107 -8.87 16.35 -15.67
C LEU A 107 -8.77 17.52 -14.68
N PRO A 108 -9.85 17.86 -13.94
CA PRO A 108 -9.83 19.00 -13.03
C PRO A 108 -8.83 18.81 -11.88
N PHE A 109 -8.81 17.60 -11.30
CA PHE A 109 -8.13 17.34 -10.03
C PHE A 109 -6.61 17.67 -10.03
N PRO A 110 -5.76 17.14 -10.92
CA PRO A 110 -4.31 17.45 -10.86
C PRO A 110 -4.01 18.95 -10.94
N ARG A 111 -4.81 19.69 -11.73
CA ARG A 111 -4.66 21.14 -11.94
C ARG A 111 -5.10 21.97 -10.74
N THR A 112 -6.09 21.51 -9.98
CA THR A 112 -6.54 22.20 -8.76
C THR A 112 -5.56 21.99 -7.61
N VAL A 113 -4.80 20.89 -7.62
CA VAL A 113 -3.80 20.61 -6.57
C VAL A 113 -2.46 21.31 -6.84
N PHE A 114 -1.94 21.21 -8.07
CA PHE A 114 -0.65 21.78 -8.45
C PHE A 114 -0.68 22.38 -9.86
N SER A 115 0.18 23.36 -10.10
CA SER A 115 0.63 23.67 -11.46
C SER A 115 1.48 22.51 -12.00
N ARG A 116 1.46 22.29 -13.33
CA ARG A 116 2.31 21.28 -13.97
C ARG A 116 3.78 21.47 -13.59
N THR A 117 4.24 22.71 -13.62
CA THR A 117 5.63 23.09 -13.30
C THR A 117 6.02 22.71 -11.87
N ARG A 118 5.14 22.95 -10.88
CA ARG A 118 5.42 22.56 -9.48
C ARG A 118 5.45 21.04 -9.31
N PHE A 119 4.47 20.33 -9.89
CA PHE A 119 4.44 18.88 -9.85
C PHE A 119 5.68 18.25 -10.49
N GLU A 120 6.11 18.76 -11.64
CA GLU A 120 7.32 18.31 -12.32
C GLU A 120 8.56 18.62 -11.47
N ALA A 121 8.69 19.83 -10.93
CA ALA A 121 9.80 20.21 -10.05
C ALA A 121 9.94 19.25 -8.86
N ILE A 122 8.83 18.97 -8.17
CA ILE A 122 8.81 17.98 -7.06
C ILE A 122 9.19 16.60 -7.58
N SER A 123 8.60 16.15 -8.68
CA SER A 123 8.89 14.83 -9.27
C SER A 123 10.37 14.66 -9.63
N TRP A 124 11.01 15.71 -10.13
CA TRP A 124 12.44 15.71 -10.47
C TRP A 124 13.32 15.70 -9.22
N ALA A 125 12.97 16.50 -8.21
CA ALA A 125 13.72 16.62 -6.95
C ALA A 125 13.50 15.45 -5.97
N LEU A 126 12.39 14.71 -6.09
CA LEU A 126 11.99 13.65 -5.15
C LEU A 126 13.16 12.70 -4.84
N HIS A 127 13.48 12.58 -3.56
CA HIS A 127 14.67 11.85 -3.11
C HIS A 127 14.44 11.25 -1.72
N ILE A 128 14.88 9.99 -1.52
CA ILE A 128 14.53 9.19 -0.33
C ILE A 128 15.63 9.28 0.73
N SER A 129 16.89 9.04 0.34
CA SER A 129 18.10 9.12 1.18
C SER A 129 18.69 10.52 1.24
N ASP A 130 19.63 10.77 2.15
CA ASP A 130 20.37 12.04 2.12
C ASP A 130 21.19 12.14 0.81
N PRO A 131 20.99 13.18 -0.03
CA PRO A 131 21.79 13.40 -1.22
C PRO A 131 23.30 13.45 -1.01
N ASP A 132 23.80 13.86 0.16
CA ASP A 132 25.24 13.97 0.43
C ASP A 132 25.89 12.61 0.61
N THR A 133 25.25 11.74 1.40
CA THR A 133 25.74 10.38 1.65
C THR A 133 25.59 9.48 0.41
N ASP A 134 24.61 9.78 -0.44
CA ASP A 134 24.45 9.20 -1.76
C ASP A 134 25.71 9.31 -2.63
N GLY A 135 26.39 10.46 -2.59
CA GLY A 135 27.61 10.69 -3.36
C GLY A 135 28.77 9.83 -2.86
N GLN A 136 28.84 9.63 -1.53
CA GLN A 136 29.83 8.76 -0.90
C GLN A 136 29.60 7.30 -1.31
N ASN A 137 28.36 6.82 -1.25
CA ASN A 137 28.04 5.46 -1.69
C ASN A 137 28.25 5.28 -3.21
N ASP A 138 27.87 6.25 -4.04
CA ASP A 138 28.11 6.16 -5.49
C ASP A 138 29.60 6.10 -5.85
N ALA A 139 30.49 6.73 -5.06
CA ALA A 139 31.94 6.63 -5.23
C ALA A 139 32.49 5.22 -4.97
N LEU A 140 31.75 4.39 -4.22
CA LEU A 140 32.12 3.00 -3.94
C LEU A 140 31.66 2.03 -5.04
N ARG A 141 30.97 2.51 -6.08
CA ARG A 141 30.40 1.65 -7.13
C ARG A 141 31.46 0.75 -7.77
N GLY A 142 31.18 -0.55 -7.79
CA GLY A 142 32.10 -1.58 -8.30
C GLY A 142 32.94 -2.26 -7.21
N THR A 143 32.91 -1.74 -5.98
CA THR A 143 33.50 -2.40 -4.80
C THR A 143 32.47 -3.26 -4.06
N ASP A 144 32.96 -4.13 -3.20
CA ASP A 144 32.20 -4.90 -2.21
C ASP A 144 31.44 -4.03 -1.20
N ARG A 145 31.96 -2.83 -0.90
CA ARG A 145 31.34 -1.84 0.00
C ARG A 145 30.20 -1.04 -0.64
N TYR A 146 29.90 -1.23 -1.92
CA TYR A 146 28.79 -0.54 -2.59
C TYR A 146 27.43 -1.10 -2.16
N ASP A 147 26.63 -0.31 -1.45
CA ASP A 147 25.26 -0.68 -1.14
C ASP A 147 24.33 -0.27 -2.30
N ARG A 148 23.83 -1.28 -3.03
CA ARG A 148 22.89 -1.11 -4.14
C ARG A 148 21.51 -0.58 -3.69
N LEU A 149 21.14 -0.82 -2.44
CA LEU A 149 19.87 -0.42 -1.84
C LEU A 149 20.01 0.81 -0.94
N PHE A 150 21.20 1.42 -0.86
CA PHE A 150 21.51 2.56 0.00
C PHE A 150 20.42 3.66 0.00
N ARG A 151 19.92 3.98 -1.20
CA ARG A 151 18.89 5.02 -1.39
C ARG A 151 17.54 4.72 -0.75
N LEU A 152 17.29 3.47 -0.39
CA LEU A 152 16.04 3.00 0.21
C LEU A 152 16.16 2.79 1.71
N ARG A 153 17.36 2.86 2.28
CA ARG A 153 17.61 2.63 3.72
C ARG A 153 16.71 3.43 4.67
N PRO A 154 16.30 4.69 4.37
CA PRO A 154 15.35 5.38 5.23
C PRO A 154 13.94 4.75 5.28
N LEU A 155 13.63 3.80 4.40
CA LEU A 155 12.33 3.14 4.28
C LEU A 155 12.39 1.62 4.52
N ILE A 156 13.58 1.04 4.69
CA ILE A 156 13.75 -0.40 4.88
C ILE A 156 14.63 -0.67 6.08
N ASP A 157 14.27 -1.66 6.88
CA ASP A 157 15.06 -2.04 8.05
C ASP A 157 16.42 -2.64 7.65
N GLU A 158 17.39 -2.54 8.56
CA GLU A 158 18.67 -3.21 8.39
C GLU A 158 18.53 -4.72 8.56
N LYS A 159 19.03 -5.48 7.58
CA LYS A 159 19.09 -6.94 7.67
C LYS A 159 20.34 -7.35 8.46
N SER A 160 20.18 -8.33 9.34
CA SER A 160 21.29 -8.95 10.05
C SER A 160 21.61 -10.31 9.41
N PRO A 161 22.62 -10.41 8.53
CA PRO A 161 22.87 -11.66 7.81
C PRO A 161 23.33 -12.74 8.80
N THR A 162 22.64 -13.89 8.82
CA THR A 162 23.02 -15.02 9.69
C THR A 162 24.09 -15.90 9.07
N GLY A 163 24.44 -15.66 7.79
CA GLY A 163 25.35 -16.48 7.01
C GLY A 163 24.73 -17.78 6.47
N LYS A 164 23.44 -18.03 6.75
CA LYS A 164 22.69 -19.23 6.30
C LYS A 164 22.04 -19.05 4.92
N GLY A 165 22.21 -17.89 4.31
CA GLY A 165 21.76 -17.56 2.96
C GLY A 165 20.55 -16.63 2.94
N LEU A 166 20.39 -15.89 1.83
CA LEU A 166 19.39 -14.82 1.72
C LEU A 166 17.96 -15.30 2.00
N SER A 167 17.56 -16.45 1.46
CA SER A 167 16.20 -16.97 1.65
C SER A 167 15.91 -17.36 3.09
N HIS A 168 16.94 -17.74 3.84
CA HIS A 168 16.83 -18.06 5.26
C HIS A 168 16.68 -16.77 6.08
N ASP A 169 17.60 -15.83 5.87
CA ASP A 169 17.60 -14.52 6.55
C ASP A 169 16.28 -13.77 6.32
N ASP A 170 15.77 -13.77 5.09
CA ASP A 170 14.50 -13.11 4.74
C ASP A 170 13.31 -13.62 5.56
N VAL A 171 13.22 -14.94 5.79
CA VAL A 171 12.11 -15.53 6.56
C VAL A 171 12.27 -15.25 8.04
N ILE A 172 13.47 -15.38 8.59
CA ILE A 172 13.74 -15.12 10.01
C ILE A 172 13.51 -13.65 10.34
N ASP A 173 14.06 -12.73 9.55
CA ASP A 173 13.89 -11.28 9.75
C ASP A 173 12.41 -10.87 9.70
N LEU A 174 11.61 -11.52 8.86
CA LEU A 174 10.17 -11.23 8.73
C LEU A 174 9.34 -11.71 9.94
N LEU A 175 9.68 -12.87 10.51
CA LEU A 175 8.84 -13.52 11.54
C LEU A 175 9.21 -13.11 12.97
N THR A 176 10.51 -13.01 13.24
CA THR A 176 11.07 -12.91 14.60
C THR A 176 10.58 -11.72 15.41
N PRO A 177 10.45 -10.49 14.86
CA PRO A 177 10.20 -9.33 15.71
C PRO A 177 8.74 -9.18 16.17
N TYR A 178 7.76 -9.88 15.57
CA TYR A 178 6.36 -9.41 15.62
C TYR A 178 5.29 -10.45 15.94
N LEU A 179 5.61 -11.75 15.88
CA LEU A 179 4.56 -12.77 15.86
C LEU A 179 4.43 -13.55 17.18
N GLY A 180 5.49 -13.81 17.93
CA GLY A 180 5.42 -14.79 19.03
C GLY A 180 5.36 -16.21 18.48
N THR A 181 4.76 -17.17 19.20
CA THR A 181 4.92 -18.61 18.88
C THR A 181 3.64 -19.31 18.46
N GLY A 182 3.78 -20.46 17.77
CA GLY A 182 2.69 -21.31 17.31
C GLY A 182 2.06 -20.90 15.98
N TYR A 183 2.59 -19.88 15.29
CA TYR A 183 2.19 -19.56 13.91
C TYR A 183 2.67 -20.62 12.93
N GLN A 184 1.87 -20.87 11.90
CA GLN A 184 2.25 -21.68 10.75
C GLN A 184 2.59 -20.79 9.57
N VAL A 185 3.76 -21.01 8.97
CA VAL A 185 4.28 -20.23 7.85
C VAL A 185 4.26 -21.09 6.59
N TYR A 186 3.64 -20.57 5.54
CA TYR A 186 3.54 -21.23 4.24
C TYR A 186 4.45 -20.48 3.26
N VAL A 187 5.43 -21.17 2.68
CA VAL A 187 6.46 -20.56 1.83
C VAL A 187 6.64 -21.29 0.50
N ASP A 188 6.99 -20.54 -0.53
CA ASP A 188 7.39 -21.11 -1.82
C ASP A 188 8.77 -21.79 -1.74
N ASN A 189 9.07 -22.64 -2.71
CA ASN A 189 10.28 -23.45 -2.82
C ASN A 189 11.60 -22.65 -2.86
N TRP A 190 11.53 -21.34 -3.12
CA TRP A 190 12.68 -20.45 -3.00
C TRP A 190 13.15 -20.33 -1.53
N TYR A 191 12.22 -20.39 -0.58
CA TYR A 191 12.49 -20.22 0.84
C TYR A 191 12.63 -21.55 1.59
N THR A 192 12.18 -22.66 1.01
CA THR A 192 12.23 -23.97 1.66
C THR A 192 13.65 -24.53 1.76
N SER A 193 14.05 -24.89 2.99
CA SER A 193 15.25 -25.68 3.30
C SER A 193 15.10 -26.42 4.63
N THR A 194 15.78 -27.55 4.79
CA THR A 194 15.75 -28.32 6.05
C THR A 194 16.28 -27.50 7.23
N ALA A 195 17.38 -26.77 7.03
CA ALA A 195 17.96 -25.90 8.06
C ALA A 195 16.97 -24.83 8.54
N LEU A 196 16.31 -24.12 7.62
CA LEU A 196 15.31 -23.12 7.99
C LEU A 196 14.14 -23.74 8.77
N PHE A 197 13.62 -24.89 8.32
CA PHE A 197 12.45 -25.50 8.94
C PHE A 197 12.76 -26.05 10.34
N GLN A 198 13.97 -26.59 10.55
CA GLN A 198 14.44 -26.99 11.88
C GLN A 198 14.57 -25.80 12.82
N GLU A 199 15.12 -24.68 12.34
CA GLU A 199 15.26 -23.46 13.13
C GLU A 199 13.89 -22.86 13.48
N LEU A 200 12.99 -22.76 12.51
CA LEU A 200 11.60 -22.33 12.75
C LEU A 200 10.91 -23.22 13.78
N HIS A 201 11.10 -24.55 13.69
CA HIS A 201 10.55 -25.48 14.66
C HIS A 201 11.13 -25.25 16.07
N GLY A 202 12.43 -25.01 16.19
CA GLY A 202 13.08 -24.62 17.45
C GLY A 202 12.57 -23.29 18.01
N MET A 203 12.22 -22.35 17.14
CA MET A 203 11.54 -21.10 17.47
C MET A 203 10.02 -21.26 17.71
N ARG A 204 9.52 -22.50 17.69
CA ARG A 204 8.10 -22.85 17.87
C ARG A 204 7.16 -22.31 16.79
N PHE A 205 7.65 -22.16 15.56
CA PHE A 205 6.84 -21.94 14.36
C PHE A 205 6.61 -23.27 13.63
N GLY A 206 5.41 -23.45 13.10
CA GLY A 206 5.16 -24.45 12.06
C GLY A 206 5.59 -23.90 10.70
N ALA A 207 6.09 -24.76 9.82
CA ALA A 207 6.47 -24.36 8.46
C ALA A 207 5.99 -25.40 7.45
N CYS A 208 5.50 -24.92 6.30
CA CYS A 208 5.06 -25.75 5.19
C CYS A 208 5.52 -25.11 3.88
N GLY A 209 6.03 -25.92 2.96
CA GLY A 209 6.52 -25.43 1.67
C GLY A 209 6.80 -26.55 0.69
N THR A 210 6.88 -26.21 -0.58
CA THR A 210 7.33 -27.16 -1.60
C THR A 210 8.86 -27.19 -1.61
N CYS A 211 9.48 -28.38 -1.64
CA CYS A 211 10.94 -28.49 -1.72
C CYS A 211 11.37 -28.94 -3.12
N ARG A 212 12.47 -28.38 -3.64
CA ARG A 212 13.05 -28.86 -4.92
C ARG A 212 13.97 -30.05 -4.64
N GLU A 213 13.87 -31.09 -5.47
CA GLU A 213 14.66 -32.32 -5.33
C GLU A 213 16.18 -32.07 -5.32
N ASN A 214 16.65 -31.04 -6.02
CA ASN A 214 18.06 -30.68 -6.09
C ASN A 214 18.55 -29.81 -4.92
N ARG A 215 17.73 -29.55 -3.89
CA ARG A 215 18.14 -28.79 -2.70
C ARG A 215 19.08 -29.63 -1.83
N LYS A 216 20.08 -28.98 -1.27
CA LYS A 216 20.94 -29.58 -0.25
C LYS A 216 20.08 -30.02 0.94
N GLY A 217 20.18 -31.29 1.33
CA GLY A 217 19.38 -31.87 2.42
C GLY A 217 18.05 -32.49 1.97
N TYR A 218 17.72 -32.48 0.68
CA TYR A 218 16.61 -33.26 0.15
C TYR A 218 16.94 -34.76 0.25
N PRO A 219 16.02 -35.61 0.74
CA PRO A 219 16.26 -37.05 0.85
C PRO A 219 16.43 -37.66 -0.55
N VAL A 220 17.52 -38.41 -0.74
CA VAL A 220 17.82 -39.06 -2.03
C VAL A 220 17.09 -40.41 -2.19
N THR A 221 16.56 -40.93 -1.10
CA THR A 221 15.85 -42.21 -1.06
C THR A 221 14.35 -42.03 -1.24
N LYS A 222 13.71 -43.04 -1.83
CA LYS A 222 12.27 -43.12 -2.08
C LYS A 222 11.53 -44.01 -1.08
N VAL A 223 12.22 -44.49 -0.05
CA VAL A 223 11.67 -45.46 0.92
C VAL A 223 10.42 -44.91 1.62
N ASN A 224 10.34 -43.59 1.83
CA ASN A 224 9.21 -42.92 2.47
C ASN A 224 8.30 -42.17 1.47
N ASP A 225 8.41 -42.42 0.16
CA ASP A 225 7.55 -41.75 -0.81
C ASP A 225 6.07 -42.09 -0.53
N MET A 226 5.24 -41.06 -0.37
CA MET A 226 3.79 -41.27 -0.20
C MET A 226 3.21 -42.03 -1.40
N PRO A 227 2.34 -43.03 -1.17
CA PRO A 227 1.71 -43.76 -2.26
C PRO A 227 0.84 -42.81 -3.10
N ARG A 228 0.67 -43.14 -4.38
CA ARG A 228 0.04 -42.24 -5.37
C ARG A 228 -1.35 -41.73 -4.97
N ASN A 229 -2.09 -42.54 -4.21
CA ASN A 229 -3.45 -42.30 -3.72
C ASN A 229 -3.54 -41.82 -2.26
N ALA A 230 -2.41 -41.53 -1.60
CA ALA A 230 -2.42 -40.98 -0.24
C ALA A 230 -3.18 -39.65 -0.18
N GLU A 231 -3.90 -39.42 0.92
CA GLU A 231 -4.53 -38.12 1.18
C GLU A 231 -3.43 -37.06 1.39
N ARG A 232 -3.40 -36.06 0.51
CA ARG A 232 -2.39 -35.00 0.53
C ARG A 232 -2.84 -33.83 1.40
N VAL A 233 -3.10 -34.08 2.68
CA VAL A 233 -3.61 -33.07 3.63
C VAL A 233 -2.71 -31.83 3.64
N SER A 234 -1.39 -32.03 3.74
CA SER A 234 -0.39 -30.96 3.70
C SER A 234 -0.44 -30.13 2.40
N VAL A 235 -0.70 -30.77 1.25
CA VAL A 235 -0.85 -30.08 -0.04
C VAL A 235 -2.15 -29.28 -0.09
N ARG A 236 -3.24 -29.81 0.47
CA ARG A 236 -4.53 -29.09 0.55
C ARG A 236 -4.40 -27.84 1.43
N GLU A 237 -3.74 -27.95 2.58
CA GLU A 237 -3.45 -26.81 3.46
C GLU A 237 -2.50 -25.80 2.81
N TYR A 238 -1.42 -26.26 2.19
CA TYR A 238 -0.50 -25.42 1.43
C TYR A 238 -1.24 -24.60 0.37
N ASN A 239 -2.06 -25.24 -0.46
CA ASN A 239 -2.84 -24.56 -1.50
C ASN A 239 -3.86 -23.57 -0.94
N LYS A 240 -4.38 -23.82 0.27
CA LYS A 240 -5.32 -22.94 0.95
C LYS A 240 -4.65 -21.64 1.42
N PHE A 241 -3.40 -21.70 1.88
CA PHE A 241 -2.74 -20.56 2.56
C PHE A 241 -1.68 -19.83 1.72
N MET A 242 -1.11 -20.47 0.68
CA MET A 242 -0.05 -19.88 -0.14
C MET A 242 -0.45 -18.67 -1.00
N GLY A 243 -1.75 -18.45 -1.23
CA GLY A 243 -2.25 -17.40 -2.13
C GLY A 243 -2.30 -15.99 -1.53
N GLY A 244 -1.89 -15.79 -0.27
CA GLY A 244 -2.02 -14.50 0.41
C GLY A 244 -1.23 -13.37 -0.27
N VAL A 245 0.03 -13.63 -0.61
CA VAL A 245 0.90 -12.65 -1.29
C VAL A 245 0.42 -12.39 -2.71
N ASP A 246 0.06 -13.44 -3.45
CA ASP A 246 -0.47 -13.35 -4.82
C ASP A 246 -1.74 -12.52 -4.90
N LEU A 247 -2.60 -12.59 -3.88
CA LEU A 247 -3.81 -11.78 -3.80
C LEU A 247 -3.49 -10.29 -3.63
N SER A 248 -2.48 -9.95 -2.81
CA SER A 248 -2.00 -8.57 -2.68
C SER A 248 -1.42 -8.06 -4.00
N ASP A 249 -0.60 -8.87 -4.66
CA ASP A 249 -0.04 -8.57 -5.98
C ASP A 249 -1.12 -8.42 -7.06
N ALA A 250 -2.19 -9.21 -6.99
CA ALA A 250 -3.33 -9.08 -7.88
C ALA A 250 -4.04 -7.73 -7.70
N LEU A 251 -4.20 -7.26 -6.46
CA LEU A 251 -4.77 -5.94 -6.18
C LEU A 251 -3.91 -4.82 -6.76
N LEU A 252 -2.58 -4.92 -6.65
CA LEU A 252 -1.62 -3.95 -7.20
C LEU A 252 -1.64 -3.86 -8.74
N LYS A 253 -2.11 -4.89 -9.45
CA LYS A 253 -2.19 -4.89 -10.92
C LYS A 253 -3.30 -3.99 -11.46
N TYR A 254 -4.39 -3.79 -10.70
CA TYR A 254 -5.53 -2.99 -11.17
C TYR A 254 -5.21 -1.49 -11.23
N TYR A 255 -4.53 -1.00 -10.21
CA TYR A 255 -4.13 0.40 -10.09
C TYR A 255 -2.68 0.45 -9.63
N SER A 256 -1.85 1.15 -10.38
CA SER A 256 -0.46 1.39 -10.01
C SER A 256 -0.09 2.80 -10.40
N ILE A 257 0.76 3.43 -9.61
CA ILE A 257 1.32 4.76 -9.87
C ILE A 257 2.54 4.67 -10.80
N ARG A 258 3.19 3.51 -10.86
CA ARG A 258 4.46 3.30 -11.56
C ARG A 258 4.37 3.64 -13.05
N ARG A 259 5.38 4.34 -13.58
CA ARG A 259 5.57 4.64 -15.01
C ARG A 259 6.81 3.93 -15.55
N LYS A 260 6.86 3.68 -16.87
CA LYS A 260 7.94 2.92 -17.54
C LYS A 260 9.32 3.58 -17.38
N THR A 261 9.39 4.91 -17.42
CA THR A 261 10.64 5.68 -17.43
C THR A 261 10.93 6.29 -16.07
N MET A 262 11.46 5.48 -15.14
CA MET A 262 11.78 5.92 -13.77
C MET A 262 13.16 5.44 -13.33
N LYS A 263 13.86 6.25 -12.53
CA LYS A 263 15.03 5.76 -11.78
C LYS A 263 14.58 4.64 -10.84
N ARG A 264 15.37 3.57 -10.72
CA ARG A 264 14.99 2.35 -9.97
C ARG A 264 14.51 2.62 -8.54
N TYR A 265 15.20 3.48 -7.78
CA TYR A 265 14.80 3.81 -6.41
C TYR A 265 13.46 4.56 -6.34
N LYS A 266 13.13 5.41 -7.33
CA LYS A 266 11.82 6.07 -7.41
C LYS A 266 10.71 5.08 -7.76
N ALA A 267 11.01 4.11 -8.64
CA ALA A 267 10.07 3.05 -8.97
C ALA A 267 9.70 2.22 -7.72
N LEU A 268 10.66 1.98 -6.82
CA LEU A 268 10.42 1.30 -5.55
C LEU A 268 9.64 2.15 -4.55
N LEU A 269 9.94 3.45 -4.40
CA LEU A 269 9.11 4.35 -3.61
C LEU A 269 7.65 4.35 -4.07
N PHE A 270 7.41 4.43 -5.37
CA PHE A 270 6.04 4.41 -5.91
C PHE A 270 5.35 3.07 -5.70
N HIS A 271 6.11 1.97 -5.73
CA HIS A 271 5.58 0.66 -5.34
C HIS A 271 5.20 0.63 -3.86
N PHE A 272 5.98 1.23 -2.95
CA PHE A 272 5.60 1.35 -1.55
C PHE A 272 4.32 2.18 -1.36
N ILE A 273 4.11 3.23 -2.17
CA ILE A 273 2.85 3.98 -2.17
C ILE A 273 1.69 3.08 -2.64
N ASP A 274 1.87 2.33 -3.73
CA ASP A 274 0.85 1.38 -4.21
C ASP A 274 0.49 0.35 -3.11
N VAL A 275 1.50 -0.22 -2.44
CA VAL A 275 1.35 -1.17 -1.32
C VAL A 275 0.63 -0.52 -0.14
N ALA A 276 0.98 0.71 0.23
CA ALA A 276 0.31 1.44 1.32
C ALA A 276 -1.18 1.66 1.04
N VAL A 277 -1.55 1.98 -0.21
CA VAL A 277 -2.97 2.13 -0.60
C VAL A 277 -3.71 0.79 -0.54
N VAL A 278 -3.08 -0.30 -1.02
CA VAL A 278 -3.67 -1.65 -0.95
C VAL A 278 -3.81 -2.12 0.51
N ASN A 279 -2.80 -1.91 1.35
CA ASN A 279 -2.86 -2.24 2.78
C ASN A 279 -3.96 -1.44 3.47
N GLY A 280 -4.08 -0.14 3.18
CA GLY A 280 -5.18 0.69 3.68
C GLY A 280 -6.55 0.16 3.23
N PHE A 281 -6.67 -0.31 1.99
CA PHE A 281 -7.91 -0.93 1.50
C PHE A 281 -8.24 -2.24 2.22
N LEU A 282 -7.25 -3.09 2.49
CA LEU A 282 -7.44 -4.33 3.25
C LEU A 282 -7.88 -4.05 4.68
N LEU A 283 -7.26 -3.06 5.34
CA LEU A 283 -7.67 -2.60 6.68
C LEU A 283 -9.10 -2.02 6.67
N HIS A 284 -9.47 -1.25 5.64
CA HIS A 284 -10.84 -0.76 5.47
C HIS A 284 -11.86 -1.90 5.37
N LYS A 285 -11.54 -2.96 4.62
CA LYS A 285 -12.40 -4.14 4.51
C LYS A 285 -12.59 -4.83 5.86
N GLU A 286 -11.52 -4.98 6.63
CA GLU A 286 -11.57 -5.57 7.96
C GLU A 286 -12.42 -4.72 8.92
N LEU A 287 -12.19 -3.40 8.96
CA LEU A 287 -13.00 -2.46 9.75
C LEU A 287 -14.49 -2.52 9.38
N ALA A 288 -14.81 -2.56 8.09
CA ALA A 288 -16.19 -2.67 7.62
C ALA A 288 -16.82 -4.00 8.04
N ALA A 289 -16.09 -5.11 7.98
CA ALA A 289 -16.58 -6.42 8.42
C ALA A 289 -16.88 -6.44 9.92
N GLN A 290 -15.97 -5.93 10.75
CA GLN A 290 -16.17 -5.82 12.21
C GLN A 290 -17.39 -4.96 12.56
N LYS A 291 -17.62 -3.87 11.82
CA LYS A 291 -18.78 -2.99 11.98
C LYS A 291 -20.05 -3.49 11.27
N GLN A 292 -20.02 -4.68 10.66
CA GLN A 292 -21.12 -5.25 9.87
C GLN A 292 -21.62 -4.31 8.75
N ARG A 293 -20.72 -3.54 8.15
CA ARG A 293 -20.99 -2.62 7.03
C ARG A 293 -20.49 -3.19 5.72
N ARG A 294 -21.10 -2.73 4.63
CA ARG A 294 -20.59 -3.03 3.29
C ARG A 294 -19.29 -2.26 3.04
N PRO A 295 -18.17 -2.93 2.72
CA PRO A 295 -16.92 -2.24 2.41
C PRO A 295 -17.02 -1.48 1.08
N LEU A 296 -16.19 -0.46 0.93
CA LEU A 296 -16.00 0.23 -0.34
C LEU A 296 -15.42 -0.75 -1.37
N THR A 297 -15.67 -0.51 -2.66
CA THR A 297 -14.94 -1.21 -3.72
C THR A 297 -13.51 -0.70 -3.80
N HIS A 298 -12.59 -1.50 -4.35
CA HIS A 298 -11.19 -1.10 -4.50
C HIS A 298 -11.06 0.24 -5.27
N LYS A 299 -11.83 0.39 -6.36
CA LYS A 299 -11.93 1.65 -7.12
C LYS A 299 -12.36 2.84 -6.25
N ARG A 300 -13.44 2.68 -5.47
CA ARG A 300 -13.95 3.74 -4.59
C ARG A 300 -12.92 4.11 -3.52
N PHE A 301 -12.25 3.13 -2.94
CA PHE A 301 -11.20 3.39 -1.95
C PHE A 301 -10.06 4.25 -2.52
N TRP A 302 -9.62 3.96 -3.75
CA TRP A 302 -8.64 4.79 -4.46
C TRP A 302 -9.18 6.21 -4.74
N GLU A 303 -10.44 6.34 -5.18
CA GLU A 303 -11.08 7.64 -5.42
C GLU A 303 -11.10 8.50 -4.14
N PHE A 304 -11.46 7.91 -3.00
CA PHE A 304 -11.44 8.61 -1.71
C PHE A 304 -10.02 8.90 -1.23
N SER A 305 -9.07 7.96 -1.38
CA SER A 305 -7.66 8.19 -1.02
C SER A 305 -7.09 9.41 -1.75
N ARG A 306 -7.39 9.57 -3.05
CA ARG A 306 -7.00 10.76 -3.81
C ARG A 306 -7.60 12.05 -3.22
N ALA A 307 -8.86 12.01 -2.81
CA ALA A 307 -9.60 13.19 -2.35
C ALA A 307 -9.17 13.60 -0.93
N SER A 308 -8.98 12.64 -0.03
CA SER A 308 -8.54 12.88 1.33
C SER A 308 -7.13 13.48 1.38
N LEU A 309 -6.21 13.02 0.51
CA LEU A 309 -4.86 13.59 0.40
C LEU A 309 -4.84 15.04 -0.14
N HIS A 310 -5.89 15.47 -0.84
CA HIS A 310 -6.03 16.86 -1.29
C HIS A 310 -6.49 17.81 -0.17
N LEU A 311 -7.32 17.31 0.76
CA LEU A 311 -7.96 18.13 1.80
C LEU A 311 -7.07 18.41 3.03
N VAL A 312 -5.82 17.92 3.04
CA VAL A 312 -4.87 17.95 4.19
C VAL A 312 -4.63 19.35 4.79
N LEU A 313 -5.02 20.45 4.15
CA LEU A 313 -4.86 21.81 4.70
C LEU A 313 -6.02 22.78 4.45
N PHE A 314 -7.19 22.32 4.01
CA PHE A 314 -8.37 23.19 4.12
C PHE A 314 -8.96 22.95 5.51
N PRO A 315 -8.83 23.88 6.48
CA PRO A 315 -9.75 23.87 7.60
C PRO A 315 -11.12 24.02 6.95
N VAL A 316 -11.85 22.91 6.88
CA VAL A 316 -13.26 22.97 6.51
C VAL A 316 -13.87 23.86 7.59
N PRO A 317 -14.43 25.04 7.25
CA PRO A 317 -15.08 25.88 8.24
C PRO A 317 -16.04 24.98 9.03
N PRO A 318 -16.17 25.11 10.35
CA PRO A 318 -16.97 24.19 11.17
C PRO A 318 -18.37 23.90 10.60
N GLY A 319 -18.97 24.88 9.90
CA GLY A 319 -20.25 24.75 9.20
C GLY A 319 -20.25 23.85 7.95
N LEU A 320 -19.13 23.71 7.24
CA LEU A 320 -18.99 22.82 6.07
C LEU A 320 -18.56 21.40 6.47
N LEU A 321 -18.03 21.20 7.68
CA LEU A 321 -17.66 19.88 8.20
C LEU A 321 -18.93 19.05 8.47
N LEU A 322 -19.97 19.70 8.98
CA LEU A 322 -21.32 19.16 9.01
C LEU A 322 -21.83 18.83 7.61
N VAL A 323 -21.61 19.67 6.60
CA VAL A 323 -22.08 19.39 5.23
C VAL A 323 -21.33 18.20 4.61
N VAL A 324 -20.02 18.08 4.79
CA VAL A 324 -19.25 16.95 4.26
C VAL A 324 -19.54 15.66 5.02
N VAL A 325 -19.65 15.71 6.35
CA VAL A 325 -20.02 14.53 7.17
C VAL A 325 -21.46 14.11 6.86
N LEU A 326 -22.40 15.06 6.76
CA LEU A 326 -23.77 14.78 6.34
C LEU A 326 -23.83 14.31 4.89
N TRP A 327 -22.97 14.79 3.99
CA TRP A 327 -22.93 14.33 2.60
C TRP A 327 -22.36 12.91 2.49
N VAL A 328 -21.30 12.58 3.25
CA VAL A 328 -20.78 11.21 3.34
C VAL A 328 -21.81 10.28 3.97
N GLN A 329 -22.44 10.70 5.08
CA GLN A 329 -23.51 9.94 5.74
C GLN A 329 -24.76 9.79 4.86
N LEU A 330 -25.13 10.80 4.07
CA LEU A 330 -26.27 10.76 3.16
C LEU A 330 -25.96 9.88 1.94
N VAL A 331 -24.74 9.93 1.40
CA VAL A 331 -24.28 9.03 0.33
C VAL A 331 -24.26 7.58 0.83
N ASP A 332 -23.82 7.33 2.07
CA ASP A 332 -23.85 5.99 2.68
C ASP A 332 -25.27 5.53 3.02
N LEU A 333 -26.17 6.44 3.41
CA LEU A 333 -27.59 6.16 3.66
C LEU A 333 -28.34 5.86 2.35
N VAL A 334 -28.05 6.60 1.28
CA VAL A 334 -28.62 6.38 -0.06
C VAL A 334 -28.03 5.13 -0.70
N ALA A 335 -26.76 4.80 -0.46
CA ALA A 335 -26.15 3.56 -0.95
C ALA A 335 -26.60 2.30 -0.19
N SER A 336 -27.14 2.45 1.03
CA SER A 336 -27.63 1.34 1.86
C SER A 336 -29.13 1.06 1.72
N GLN A 337 -29.91 1.98 1.16
CA GLN A 337 -31.35 1.75 0.91
C GLN A 337 -31.66 1.65 -0.58
N SER A 338 -32.26 0.54 -1.00
CA SER A 338 -32.86 0.37 -2.32
C SER A 338 -34.11 1.24 -2.46
N LEU A 339 -33.96 2.54 -2.62
CA LEU A 339 -35.08 3.47 -2.83
C LEU A 339 -35.41 3.57 -4.32
N SER A 340 -35.88 2.47 -4.90
CA SER A 340 -36.83 2.55 -6.01
C SER A 340 -38.19 2.89 -5.39
N VAL A 341 -38.83 3.96 -5.86
CA VAL A 341 -40.26 4.35 -5.70
C VAL A 341 -40.55 5.63 -4.90
N THR A 342 -39.77 6.07 -3.92
CA THR A 342 -40.21 7.20 -3.06
C THR A 342 -39.87 8.61 -3.56
N LEU A 343 -38.88 8.77 -4.46
CA LEU A 343 -38.46 10.10 -4.95
C LEU A 343 -39.50 10.76 -5.88
N ALA A 344 -40.30 9.95 -6.59
CA ALA A 344 -41.31 10.45 -7.54
C ALA A 344 -42.52 11.10 -6.83
N GLN A 345 -42.84 10.69 -5.59
CA GLN A 345 -43.97 11.23 -4.83
C GLN A 345 -43.65 12.57 -4.15
N TRP A 346 -42.37 12.91 -3.97
CA TRP A 346 -41.95 14.19 -3.35
C TRP A 346 -41.81 15.35 -4.33
N ILE A 347 -41.64 15.09 -5.63
CA ILE A 347 -41.45 16.13 -6.65
C ILE A 347 -42.79 16.74 -7.12
N ALA A 348 -43.91 16.02 -6.93
CA ALA A 348 -45.21 16.41 -7.47
C ALA A 348 -45.86 17.69 -6.87
N PRO A 349 -45.64 18.09 -5.59
CA PRO A 349 -46.31 19.29 -5.05
C PRO A 349 -45.57 20.61 -5.30
N ALA A 350 -44.29 20.61 -5.67
CA ALA A 350 -43.46 21.82 -5.69
C ALA A 350 -43.64 22.74 -6.92
N ARG A 351 -44.64 22.49 -7.80
CA ARG A 351 -44.90 23.34 -8.98
C ARG A 351 -45.85 24.52 -8.74
N ARG A 352 -46.29 24.77 -7.50
CA ARG A 352 -47.12 25.94 -7.17
C ARG A 352 -46.71 26.57 -5.86
N GLN A 353 -45.55 27.20 -5.82
CA GLN A 353 -45.35 28.46 -5.08
C GLN A 353 -43.97 29.02 -5.39
N GLN A 354 -43.96 30.26 -5.84
CA GLN A 354 -42.79 30.99 -6.31
C GLN A 354 -42.53 32.11 -5.29
N ALA A 355 -41.46 32.00 -4.50
CA ALA A 355 -40.84 33.13 -3.80
C ALA A 355 -39.46 32.76 -3.24
N GLY A 356 -38.41 33.35 -3.82
CA GLY A 356 -37.16 33.71 -3.12
C GLY A 356 -36.11 32.63 -2.82
N GLY A 357 -34.87 32.88 -3.24
CA GLY A 357 -33.64 32.34 -2.62
C GLY A 357 -33.23 30.90 -2.97
N ASP A 358 -34.13 29.92 -2.87
CA ASP A 358 -33.73 28.50 -2.81
C ASP A 358 -33.58 27.80 -4.17
N VAL A 359 -33.85 28.51 -5.27
CA VAL A 359 -33.70 27.99 -6.63
C VAL A 359 -32.21 27.82 -7.00
N PHE A 360 -31.29 28.56 -6.38
CA PHE A 360 -29.86 28.46 -6.68
C PHE A 360 -29.23 27.18 -6.12
N ILE A 361 -29.70 26.71 -4.97
CA ILE A 361 -29.23 25.46 -4.35
C ILE A 361 -29.85 24.24 -5.05
N ALA A 362 -31.12 24.33 -5.46
CA ALA A 362 -31.77 23.28 -6.24
C ALA A 362 -31.17 23.12 -7.66
N LEU A 363 -30.78 24.22 -8.33
CA LEU A 363 -30.12 24.18 -9.63
C LEU A 363 -28.68 23.64 -9.57
N LEU A 364 -27.97 23.86 -8.45
CA LEU A 364 -26.64 23.28 -8.25
C LEU A 364 -26.68 21.75 -8.11
N MET A 365 -27.76 21.22 -7.53
CA MET A 365 -27.96 19.78 -7.31
C MET A 365 -28.33 19.01 -8.59
N VAL A 366 -28.94 19.67 -9.58
CA VAL A 366 -29.34 19.02 -10.86
C VAL A 366 -28.22 19.03 -11.90
N SER A 367 -27.18 19.87 -11.74
CA SER A 367 -26.09 19.98 -12.72
C SER A 367 -24.89 19.05 -12.45
N ILE A 368 -24.95 18.22 -11.41
CA ILE A 368 -23.90 17.23 -11.04
C ILE A 368 -24.53 15.84 -10.81
N ILE A 369 -25.49 15.49 -11.67
CA ILE A 369 -25.88 14.13 -12.02
C ILE A 369 -25.54 13.98 -13.51
#